data_AF-E6UI28-F1
#
_entry.id   AF-E6UI28-F1
#
_cell.length_a   1.000
_cell.length_b   1.000
_cell.length_c   1.000
_cell.angle_alpha   90.00
_cell.angle_beta   90.00
_cell.angle_gamma   90.00
#
_symmetry.space_group_name_H-M   'P 1'
#
loop_
_entity.id
_entity.type
_entity.pdbx_description
1 polymer ?
#
loop_
_entity_poly.entity_id
_entity_poly.type
_entity_poly.pdbx_seq_one_letter_code
_entity_poly.pdbx_strand_id
1 'polypeptide(L)'
;MDSIVNYLWCVKGITMKYIDEHAFGGCSKIKNIVIPDDVEFINEMAFWGCDSLKSITLSKGLKNIGDNAFSSCANIKSVVIPDGVERIERGTFSGCAGIESISFSGNLEYIGAFAFAGCRSMKNVVIPDSVKTIDNSAFVLCEGLEIITIPESVTSIGKNAFTYYDNKAREYKPLKNLTINCYGGSYAEKYAKANGLKYKLIDEPNCPHPKKMFVKAAVSEEYHQIRLNWNPVVNAEKYGIAVYLAGKWRVWTSDIPADVTVFTSPKNLTPGRTYQLAVAVKVNGKWDIANAIKNAVTITIK
;
A
#
# COMPACT_ATOMS: atom_id res chain seq x y z
N MET A 1 -0.18 -33.26 -16.04
CA MET A 1 -0.48 -32.82 -14.66
C MET A 1 -0.93 -31.37 -14.58
N ASP A 2 -0.71 -30.54 -15.63
CA ASP A 2 -1.40 -29.24 -15.82
C ASP A 2 -2.94 -29.35 -15.81
N SER A 3 -3.47 -30.57 -15.91
CA SER A 3 -4.90 -30.87 -15.84
C SER A 3 -5.47 -30.97 -14.43
N ILE A 4 -4.74 -31.32 -13.37
CA ILE A 4 -5.39 -31.57 -12.05
C ILE A 4 -5.87 -30.26 -11.42
N VAL A 5 -5.07 -29.18 -11.50
CA VAL A 5 -5.46 -27.88 -10.95
C VAL A 5 -6.69 -27.34 -11.69
N ASN A 6 -6.77 -27.48 -13.02
CA ASN A 6 -7.96 -27.05 -13.77
C ASN A 6 -9.22 -27.89 -13.48
N TYR A 7 -9.09 -29.13 -13.02
CA TYR A 7 -10.22 -30.01 -12.75
C TYR A 7 -10.73 -29.93 -11.30
N LEU A 8 -9.92 -29.44 -10.35
CA LEU A 8 -10.32 -29.22 -8.95
C LEU A 8 -11.44 -28.17 -8.79
N TRP A 9 -11.54 -27.22 -9.74
CA TRP A 9 -12.51 -26.12 -9.67
C TRP A 9 -13.86 -26.42 -10.35
N CYS A 10 -14.06 -27.62 -10.90
CA CYS A 10 -15.20 -27.95 -11.78
C CYS A 10 -16.28 -28.82 -11.11
N VAL A 11 -16.66 -28.53 -9.87
CA VAL A 11 -17.86 -29.11 -9.25
C VAL A 11 -18.97 -28.06 -9.26
N LYS A 12 -19.88 -28.16 -10.22
CA LYS A 12 -21.04 -27.25 -10.33
C LYS A 12 -21.86 -27.29 -9.03
N GLY A 13 -21.98 -26.13 -8.37
CA GLY A 13 -22.87 -25.93 -7.21
C GLY A 13 -22.18 -25.81 -5.86
N ILE A 14 -20.85 -25.96 -5.77
CA ILE A 14 -20.08 -25.73 -4.54
C ILE A 14 -19.18 -24.52 -4.75
N THR A 15 -19.38 -23.45 -3.97
CA THR A 15 -18.48 -22.30 -3.94
C THR A 15 -17.24 -22.67 -3.11
N MET A 16 -16.07 -22.76 -3.75
CA MET A 16 -14.83 -23.01 -3.04
C MET A 16 -14.35 -21.70 -2.42
N LYS A 17 -14.69 -21.49 -1.16
CA LYS A 17 -14.35 -20.26 -0.41
C LYS A 17 -12.94 -20.28 0.17
N TYR A 18 -12.35 -21.46 0.31
CA TYR A 18 -11.09 -21.69 1.01
C TYR A 18 -10.16 -22.58 0.18
N ILE A 19 -8.87 -22.32 0.26
CA ILE A 19 -7.83 -23.30 -0.05
C ILE A 19 -7.25 -23.74 1.29
N ASP A 20 -7.43 -25.00 1.61
CA ASP A 20 -7.11 -25.54 2.92
C ASP A 20 -5.61 -25.52 3.23
N GLU A 21 -5.33 -25.66 4.52
CA GLU A 21 -3.98 -25.75 5.03
C GLU A 21 -3.21 -26.87 4.31
N HIS A 22 -1.98 -26.60 3.89
CA HIS A 22 -1.14 -27.54 3.15
C HIS A 22 -1.73 -28.13 1.84
N ALA A 23 -2.85 -27.64 1.31
CA ALA A 23 -3.57 -28.28 0.19
C ALA A 23 -2.68 -28.61 -1.03
N PHE A 24 -1.71 -27.75 -1.33
CA PHE A 24 -0.70 -27.93 -2.38
C PHE A 24 0.73 -27.82 -1.82
N GLY A 25 0.93 -27.95 -0.51
CA GLY A 25 2.25 -27.93 0.11
C GLY A 25 3.20 -28.96 -0.51
N GLY A 26 4.40 -28.54 -0.86
CA GLY A 26 5.45 -29.33 -1.50
C GLY A 26 5.18 -29.72 -2.96
N CYS A 27 4.15 -29.17 -3.62
CA CYS A 27 3.81 -29.52 -4.99
C CYS A 27 4.80 -28.93 -6.02
N SER A 28 5.99 -29.51 -6.08
CA SER A 28 7.13 -29.09 -6.90
C SER A 28 6.93 -29.21 -8.43
N LYS A 29 5.79 -29.72 -8.89
CA LYS A 29 5.45 -29.82 -10.32
C LYS A 29 4.51 -28.73 -10.82
N ILE A 30 3.82 -28.01 -9.92
CA ILE A 30 2.89 -26.96 -10.33
C ILE A 30 3.68 -25.75 -10.80
N LYS A 31 3.40 -25.29 -12.01
CA LYS A 31 4.10 -24.15 -12.64
C LYS A 31 3.27 -22.87 -12.68
N ASN A 32 1.96 -23.01 -12.84
CA ASN A 32 1.04 -21.89 -12.97
C ASN A 32 -0.24 -22.22 -12.20
N ILE A 33 -0.79 -21.21 -11.53
CA ILE A 33 -2.04 -21.34 -10.76
C ILE A 33 -2.94 -20.15 -11.05
N VAL A 34 -4.22 -20.44 -11.27
CA VAL A 34 -5.29 -19.44 -11.30
C VAL A 34 -6.26 -19.81 -10.18
N ILE A 35 -6.36 -18.94 -9.18
CA ILE A 35 -7.29 -19.07 -8.07
C ILE A 35 -8.63 -18.46 -8.49
N PRO A 36 -9.76 -19.19 -8.43
CA PRO A 36 -11.06 -18.65 -8.80
C PRO A 36 -11.50 -17.47 -7.93
N ASP A 37 -12.22 -16.51 -8.52
CA ASP A 37 -12.66 -15.27 -7.86
C ASP A 37 -13.58 -15.49 -6.63
N ASP A 38 -14.15 -16.69 -6.48
CA ASP A 38 -14.99 -17.04 -5.31
C ASP A 38 -14.19 -17.43 -4.07
N VAL A 39 -12.88 -17.71 -4.21
CA VAL A 39 -11.99 -18.03 -3.09
C VAL A 39 -11.73 -16.77 -2.28
N GLU A 40 -12.02 -16.83 -0.98
CA GLU A 40 -11.84 -15.73 -0.05
C GLU A 40 -10.62 -15.92 0.86
N PHE A 41 -10.17 -17.17 1.05
CA PHE A 41 -9.10 -17.50 1.98
C PHE A 41 -8.11 -18.50 1.36
N ILE A 42 -6.82 -18.21 1.49
CA ILE A 42 -5.75 -19.16 1.25
C ILE A 42 -5.10 -19.44 2.61
N ASN A 43 -5.27 -20.63 3.16
CA ASN A 43 -4.86 -20.95 4.52
C ASN A 43 -3.34 -21.23 4.63
N GLU A 44 -2.90 -21.47 5.86
CA GLU A 44 -1.49 -21.67 6.21
C GLU A 44 -0.83 -22.75 5.34
N MET A 45 0.37 -22.44 4.84
CA MET A 45 1.19 -23.35 4.03
C MET A 45 0.51 -23.94 2.78
N ALA A 46 -0.61 -23.39 2.32
CA ALA A 46 -1.41 -23.94 1.22
C ALA A 46 -0.60 -24.22 -0.05
N PHE A 47 0.42 -23.41 -0.36
CA PHE A 47 1.34 -23.59 -1.48
C PHE A 47 2.81 -23.61 -1.05
N TRP A 48 3.10 -23.86 0.22
CA TRP A 48 4.47 -23.90 0.74
C TRP A 48 5.34 -24.83 -0.10
N GLY A 49 6.57 -24.46 -0.45
CA GLY A 49 7.51 -25.32 -1.18
C GLY A 49 7.08 -25.69 -2.60
N CYS A 50 6.17 -24.92 -3.22
CA CYS A 50 5.86 -25.06 -4.65
C CYS A 50 6.97 -24.43 -5.50
N ASP A 51 8.19 -24.95 -5.43
CA ASP A 51 9.39 -24.31 -6.01
C ASP A 51 9.29 -24.07 -7.51
N SER A 52 8.55 -24.88 -8.26
CA SER A 52 8.34 -24.70 -9.71
C SER A 52 7.29 -23.66 -10.09
N LEU A 53 6.53 -23.12 -9.12
CA LEU A 53 5.47 -22.15 -9.35
C LEU A 53 6.08 -20.84 -9.85
N LYS A 54 5.75 -20.47 -11.09
CA LYS A 54 6.28 -19.27 -11.78
C LYS A 54 5.27 -18.13 -11.83
N SER A 55 3.99 -18.47 -11.98
CA SER A 55 2.90 -17.52 -12.13
C SER A 55 1.73 -17.90 -11.24
N ILE A 56 1.18 -16.91 -10.56
CA ILE A 56 -0.04 -17.03 -9.77
C ILE A 56 -0.99 -15.88 -10.08
N THR A 57 -2.26 -16.21 -10.31
CA THR A 57 -3.36 -15.25 -10.31
C THR A 57 -4.20 -15.48 -9.06
N LEU A 58 -4.20 -14.51 -8.16
CA LEU A 58 -4.99 -14.54 -6.93
C LEU A 58 -6.44 -14.12 -7.21
N SER A 59 -7.35 -14.62 -6.39
CA SER A 59 -8.79 -14.28 -6.44
C SER A 59 -9.01 -12.79 -6.19
N LYS A 60 -9.92 -12.15 -6.94
CA LYS A 60 -10.35 -10.77 -6.65
C LYS A 60 -11.15 -10.66 -5.36
N GLY A 61 -11.81 -11.73 -4.93
CA GLY A 61 -12.56 -11.83 -3.68
C GLY A 61 -11.70 -12.18 -2.46
N LEU A 62 -10.37 -12.29 -2.64
CA LEU A 62 -9.47 -12.73 -1.59
C LEU A 62 -9.42 -11.73 -0.43
N LYS A 63 -9.68 -12.23 0.77
CA LYS A 63 -9.67 -11.46 2.04
C LYS A 63 -8.41 -11.73 2.84
N ASN A 64 -7.89 -12.95 2.81
CA ASN A 64 -6.73 -13.34 3.60
C ASN A 64 -5.81 -14.34 2.89
N ILE A 65 -4.51 -14.19 3.17
CA ILE A 65 -3.46 -15.14 2.82
C ILE A 65 -2.76 -15.50 4.13
N GLY A 66 -2.83 -16.78 4.49
CA GLY A 66 -2.36 -17.30 5.77
C GLY A 66 -0.84 -17.41 5.85
N ASP A 67 -0.39 -17.77 7.05
CA ASP A 67 1.03 -17.93 7.38
C ASP A 67 1.72 -18.86 6.40
N ASN A 68 2.90 -18.45 5.92
CA ASN A 68 3.76 -19.24 5.04
C ASN A 68 3.07 -19.77 3.76
N ALA A 69 1.91 -19.23 3.36
CA ALA A 69 1.09 -19.80 2.30
C ALA A 69 1.84 -19.99 0.97
N PHE A 70 2.78 -19.10 0.64
CA PHE A 70 3.65 -19.20 -0.54
C PHE A 70 5.14 -19.30 -0.16
N SER A 71 5.46 -19.66 1.08
CA SER A 71 6.86 -19.73 1.49
C SER A 71 7.62 -20.78 0.69
N SER A 72 8.88 -20.49 0.37
CA SER A 72 9.79 -21.27 -0.49
C SER A 72 9.35 -21.42 -1.95
N CYS A 73 8.35 -20.69 -2.44
CA CYS A 73 8.02 -20.65 -3.87
C CYS A 73 9.05 -19.85 -4.68
N ALA A 74 10.25 -20.39 -4.83
CA ALA A 74 11.45 -19.68 -5.28
C ALA A 74 11.37 -19.10 -6.70
N ASN A 75 10.49 -19.60 -7.56
CA ASN A 75 10.40 -19.19 -8.97
C ASN A 75 9.26 -18.23 -9.30
N ILE A 76 8.45 -17.79 -8.32
CA ILE A 76 7.41 -16.78 -8.56
C ILE A 76 8.10 -15.47 -8.94
N LYS A 77 7.71 -14.88 -10.09
CA LYS A 77 8.34 -13.65 -10.60
C LYS A 77 7.65 -12.37 -10.18
N SER A 78 6.33 -12.38 -10.13
CA SER A 78 5.54 -11.23 -9.75
C SER A 78 4.30 -11.67 -8.96
N VAL A 79 3.85 -10.78 -8.08
CA VAL A 79 2.64 -10.99 -7.28
C VAL A 79 1.82 -9.70 -7.28
N VAL A 80 0.52 -9.85 -7.51
CA VAL A 80 -0.46 -8.77 -7.34
C VAL A 80 -1.36 -9.15 -6.17
N ILE A 81 -1.26 -8.42 -5.06
CA ILE A 81 -2.07 -8.61 -3.87
C ILE A 81 -3.43 -7.93 -4.10
N PRO A 82 -4.56 -8.66 -4.08
CA PRO A 82 -5.89 -8.10 -4.34
C PRO A 82 -6.33 -7.09 -3.27
N ASP A 83 -7.13 -6.09 -3.66
CA ASP A 83 -7.58 -4.99 -2.77
C ASP A 83 -8.35 -5.44 -1.51
N GLY A 84 -8.91 -6.65 -1.51
CA GLY A 84 -9.58 -7.23 -0.33
C GLY A 84 -8.62 -7.71 0.77
N VAL A 85 -7.31 -7.81 0.47
CA VAL A 85 -6.30 -8.27 1.42
C VAL A 85 -5.77 -7.10 2.24
N GLU A 86 -6.03 -7.13 3.54
CA GLU A 86 -5.60 -6.10 4.50
C GLU A 86 -4.27 -6.46 5.20
N ARG A 87 -3.86 -7.73 5.14
CA ARG A 87 -2.72 -8.25 5.89
C ARG A 87 -1.91 -9.24 5.05
N ILE A 88 -0.59 -9.10 5.08
CA ILE A 88 0.33 -10.14 4.65
C ILE A 88 0.89 -10.77 5.92
N GLU A 89 0.53 -12.01 6.18
CA GLU A 89 0.84 -12.67 7.44
C GLU A 89 2.28 -13.22 7.47
N ARG A 90 2.64 -13.91 8.56
CA ARG A 90 4.00 -14.31 8.85
C ARG A 90 4.54 -15.22 7.76
N GLY A 91 5.69 -14.87 7.21
CA GLY A 91 6.40 -15.70 6.25
C GLY A 91 5.67 -15.94 4.92
N THR A 92 4.57 -15.23 4.62
CA THR A 92 3.70 -15.51 3.46
C THR A 92 4.46 -15.75 2.16
N PHE A 93 5.48 -14.92 1.85
CA PHE A 93 6.36 -15.04 0.70
C PHE A 93 7.84 -15.25 1.10
N SER A 94 8.10 -15.80 2.29
CA SER A 94 9.46 -16.07 2.75
C SER A 94 10.13 -17.10 1.84
N GLY A 95 11.33 -16.81 1.33
CA GLY A 95 12.08 -17.69 0.45
C GLY A 95 11.66 -17.62 -1.02
N CYS A 96 10.73 -16.73 -1.39
CA CYS A 96 10.36 -16.46 -2.78
C CYS A 96 11.45 -15.64 -3.50
N ALA A 97 12.62 -16.26 -3.67
CA ALA A 97 13.83 -15.59 -4.12
C ALA A 97 13.70 -14.93 -5.51
N GLY A 98 12.81 -15.45 -6.37
CA GLY A 98 12.58 -14.97 -7.72
C GLY A 98 11.64 -13.79 -7.88
N ILE A 99 10.98 -13.31 -6.80
CA ILE A 99 10.04 -12.18 -6.91
C ILE A 99 10.83 -10.93 -7.27
N GLU A 100 10.54 -10.38 -8.45
CA GLU A 100 11.15 -9.15 -8.98
C GLU A 100 10.25 -7.93 -8.72
N SER A 101 8.93 -8.13 -8.76
CA SER A 101 7.94 -7.08 -8.55
C SER A 101 6.76 -7.55 -7.69
N ILE A 102 6.27 -6.65 -6.86
CA ILE A 102 5.04 -6.83 -6.08
C ILE A 102 4.18 -5.60 -6.19
N SER A 103 2.88 -5.81 -6.41
CA SER A 103 1.86 -4.79 -6.31
C SER A 103 1.01 -5.10 -5.08
N PHE A 104 0.93 -4.14 -4.15
CA PHE A 104 0.16 -4.29 -2.92
C PHE A 104 -1.29 -3.82 -3.10
N SER A 105 -2.16 -4.37 -2.27
CA SER A 105 -3.52 -3.87 -2.03
C SER A 105 -3.49 -2.42 -1.55
N GLY A 106 -4.42 -1.61 -2.04
CA GLY A 106 -4.63 -0.24 -1.52
C GLY A 106 -5.14 -0.19 -0.07
N ASN A 107 -5.63 -1.32 0.46
CA ASN A 107 -6.14 -1.48 1.82
C ASN A 107 -5.17 -2.23 2.74
N LEU A 108 -3.96 -2.54 2.30
CA LEU A 108 -2.97 -3.28 3.10
C LEU A 108 -2.57 -2.48 4.35
N GLU A 109 -2.82 -2.97 5.54
CA GLU A 109 -2.49 -2.31 6.81
C GLU A 109 -1.23 -2.89 7.48
N TYR A 110 -0.92 -4.17 7.20
CA TYR A 110 0.07 -4.94 7.95
C TYR A 110 0.96 -5.81 7.07
N ILE A 111 2.27 -5.75 7.31
CA ILE A 111 3.27 -6.66 6.73
C ILE A 111 3.93 -7.42 7.89
N GLY A 112 3.68 -8.73 7.95
CA GLY A 112 4.06 -9.59 9.06
C GLY A 112 5.52 -10.00 9.10
N ALA A 113 5.89 -10.63 10.22
CA ALA A 113 7.25 -11.08 10.44
C ALA A 113 7.69 -12.03 9.33
N PHE A 114 8.91 -11.83 8.82
CA PHE A 114 9.48 -12.62 7.72
C PHE A 114 8.65 -12.66 6.42
N ALA A 115 7.62 -11.81 6.24
CA ALA A 115 6.69 -11.87 5.12
C ALA A 115 7.36 -11.99 3.74
N PHE A 116 8.48 -11.28 3.53
CA PHE A 116 9.28 -11.29 2.32
C PHE A 116 10.73 -11.72 2.57
N ALA A 117 10.99 -12.44 3.67
CA ALA A 117 12.35 -12.82 4.04
C ALA A 117 13.02 -13.63 2.92
N GLY A 118 14.15 -13.18 2.38
CA GLY A 118 14.88 -13.87 1.32
C GLY A 118 14.34 -13.66 -0.10
N CYS A 119 13.48 -12.67 -0.34
CA CYS A 119 13.09 -12.23 -1.68
C CYS A 119 14.24 -11.49 -2.39
N ARG A 120 15.26 -12.23 -2.83
CA ARG A 120 16.55 -11.71 -3.29
C ARG A 120 16.51 -10.99 -4.65
N SER A 121 15.53 -11.26 -5.52
CA SER A 121 15.41 -10.60 -6.82
C SER A 121 14.63 -9.28 -6.80
N MET A 122 14.01 -8.93 -5.67
CA MET A 122 13.15 -7.76 -5.54
C MET A 122 14.03 -6.51 -5.45
N LYS A 123 13.85 -5.55 -6.38
CA LYS A 123 14.69 -4.33 -6.44
C LYS A 123 14.05 -3.09 -5.85
N ASN A 124 12.80 -2.84 -6.22
CA ASN A 124 12.09 -1.61 -5.90
C ASN A 124 10.74 -1.94 -5.28
N VAL A 125 10.45 -1.36 -4.13
CA VAL A 125 9.21 -1.59 -3.38
C VAL A 125 8.60 -0.25 -2.98
N VAL A 126 7.30 -0.11 -3.18
CA VAL A 126 6.52 1.03 -2.69
C VAL A 126 5.50 0.49 -1.70
N ILE A 127 5.65 0.83 -0.43
CA ILE A 127 4.70 0.47 0.62
C ILE A 127 3.50 1.41 0.53
N PRO A 128 2.24 0.91 0.50
CA PRO A 128 1.07 1.76 0.35
C PRO A 128 0.75 2.55 1.62
N ASP A 129 0.14 3.73 1.46
CA ASP A 129 -0.21 4.68 2.54
C ASP A 129 -1.17 4.13 3.61
N SER A 130 -1.79 2.99 3.35
CA SER A 130 -2.62 2.26 4.30
C SER A 130 -1.78 1.56 5.38
N VAL A 131 -0.53 1.18 5.09
CA VAL A 131 0.30 0.37 5.99
C VAL A 131 0.64 1.13 7.26
N LYS A 132 0.47 0.46 8.40
CA LYS A 132 0.80 0.95 9.74
C LYS A 132 2.02 0.27 10.34
N THR A 133 2.22 -1.01 10.02
CA THR A 133 3.24 -1.85 10.64
C THR A 133 3.98 -2.69 9.62
N ILE A 134 5.32 -2.64 9.70
CA ILE A 134 6.24 -3.55 9.05
C ILE A 134 6.93 -4.34 10.16
N ASP A 135 6.63 -5.61 10.33
CA ASP A 135 7.06 -6.38 11.50
C ASP A 135 8.50 -6.92 11.38
N ASN A 136 8.98 -7.59 12.42
CA ASN A 136 10.34 -8.09 12.57
C ASN A 136 10.77 -8.92 11.36
N SER A 137 11.95 -8.58 10.82
CA SER A 137 12.54 -9.32 9.70
C SER A 137 11.66 -9.42 8.44
N ALA A 138 10.67 -8.55 8.26
CA ALA A 138 9.76 -8.58 7.11
C ALA A 138 10.48 -8.66 5.74
N PHE A 139 11.60 -7.94 5.57
CA PHE A 139 12.43 -7.94 4.35
C PHE A 139 13.89 -8.37 4.65
N VAL A 140 14.09 -9.25 5.65
CA VAL A 140 15.42 -9.77 5.97
C VAL A 140 15.96 -10.59 4.79
N LEU A 141 17.26 -10.53 4.50
CA LEU A 141 17.93 -11.22 3.39
C LEU A 141 17.41 -10.84 1.99
N CYS A 142 16.70 -9.72 1.84
CA CYS A 142 16.34 -9.14 0.54
C CYS A 142 17.53 -8.38 -0.06
N GLU A 143 18.61 -9.10 -0.37
CA GLU A 143 19.89 -8.49 -0.76
C GLU A 143 19.88 -7.76 -2.11
N GLY A 144 18.89 -8.04 -2.97
CA GLY A 144 18.67 -7.30 -4.22
C GLY A 144 17.84 -6.02 -4.05
N LEU A 145 17.32 -5.73 -2.85
CA LEU A 145 16.48 -4.55 -2.61
C LEU A 145 17.33 -3.28 -2.60
N GLU A 146 17.15 -2.48 -3.63
CA GLU A 146 17.89 -1.23 -3.87
C GLU A 146 17.12 -0.03 -3.30
N ILE A 147 15.79 0.02 -3.51
CA ILE A 147 14.94 1.14 -3.07
C ILE A 147 13.67 0.61 -2.41
N ILE A 148 13.36 1.15 -1.24
CA ILE A 148 12.04 1.01 -0.64
C ILE A 148 11.47 2.38 -0.27
N THR A 149 10.25 2.66 -0.70
CA THR A 149 9.51 3.87 -0.32
C THR A 149 8.54 3.52 0.81
N ILE A 150 8.72 4.17 1.96
CA ILE A 150 7.92 3.94 3.17
C ILE A 150 7.13 5.21 3.51
N PRO A 151 5.79 5.14 3.58
CA PRO A 151 4.94 6.31 3.81
C PRO A 151 4.93 6.78 5.27
N GLU A 152 4.46 8.02 5.50
CA GLU A 152 4.29 8.61 6.84
C GLU A 152 3.32 7.82 7.74
N SER A 153 2.43 7.03 7.13
CA SER A 153 1.44 6.22 7.84
C SER A 153 2.06 5.10 8.68
N VAL A 154 3.29 4.69 8.38
CA VAL A 154 3.99 3.64 9.11
C VAL A 154 4.42 4.19 10.47
N THR A 155 3.94 3.53 11.52
CA THR A 155 4.18 3.89 12.93
C THR A 155 5.02 2.86 13.66
N SER A 156 5.33 1.72 13.02
CA SER A 156 6.20 0.69 13.58
C SER A 156 6.97 -0.04 12.46
N ILE A 157 8.27 -0.21 12.69
CA ILE A 157 9.18 -1.04 11.87
C ILE A 157 9.96 -1.94 12.83
N GLY A 158 9.82 -3.25 12.66
CA GLY A 158 10.40 -4.27 13.52
C GLY A 158 11.91 -4.43 13.35
N LYS A 159 12.53 -5.09 14.32
CA LYS A 159 13.97 -5.38 14.33
C LYS A 159 14.35 -6.19 13.10
N ASN A 160 15.53 -5.90 12.54
CA ASN A 160 16.08 -6.63 11.39
C ASN A 160 15.19 -6.60 10.13
N ALA A 161 14.24 -5.66 10.01
CA ALA A 161 13.33 -5.60 8.87
C ALA A 161 14.07 -5.48 7.54
N PHE A 162 15.23 -4.80 7.53
CA PHE A 162 16.02 -4.53 6.32
C PHE A 162 17.51 -4.87 6.54
N THR A 163 17.80 -6.13 6.89
CA THR A 163 19.16 -6.61 7.16
C THR A 163 19.52 -7.84 6.35
N TYR A 164 20.82 -8.09 6.17
CA TYR A 164 21.36 -9.38 5.73
C TYR A 164 22.09 -10.07 6.89
N TYR A 165 22.35 -11.38 6.78
CA TYR A 165 23.14 -12.11 7.77
C TYR A 165 24.60 -12.18 7.34
N ASP A 166 25.50 -11.61 8.14
CA ASP A 166 26.94 -11.65 7.90
C ASP A 166 27.53 -12.91 8.54
N ASN A 167 27.90 -13.90 7.72
CA ASN A 167 28.45 -15.16 8.21
C ASN A 167 29.77 -15.01 8.99
N LYS A 168 30.58 -13.99 8.67
CA LYS A 168 31.88 -13.78 9.32
C LYS A 168 31.70 -13.15 10.69
N ALA A 169 30.83 -12.14 10.78
CA ALA A 169 30.51 -11.48 12.04
C ALA A 169 29.48 -12.24 12.89
N ARG A 170 28.81 -13.25 12.30
CA ARG A 170 27.73 -14.05 12.93
C ARG A 170 26.60 -13.19 13.47
N GLU A 171 26.25 -12.13 12.74
CA GLU A 171 25.23 -11.16 13.14
C GLU A 171 24.49 -10.57 11.93
N TYR A 172 23.33 -9.96 12.21
CA TYR A 172 22.58 -9.22 11.20
C TYR A 172 23.19 -7.84 10.97
N LYS A 173 23.36 -7.46 9.71
CA LYS A 173 23.89 -6.17 9.28
C LYS A 173 22.91 -5.45 8.35
N PRO A 174 22.88 -4.12 8.33
CA PRO A 174 22.01 -3.35 7.43
C PRO A 174 22.24 -3.73 5.95
N LEU A 175 21.17 -3.77 5.15
CA LEU A 175 21.28 -3.99 3.71
C LEU A 175 22.13 -2.87 3.06
N LYS A 176 23.29 -3.25 2.50
CA LYS A 176 24.32 -2.30 2.04
C LYS A 176 23.87 -1.39 0.90
N ASN A 177 23.06 -1.92 -0.01
CA ASN A 177 22.64 -1.23 -1.24
C ASN A 177 21.25 -0.58 -1.11
N LEU A 178 20.59 -0.73 0.04
CA LEU A 178 19.24 -0.22 0.24
C LEU A 178 19.27 1.29 0.52
N THR A 179 18.44 2.03 -0.23
CA THR A 179 18.04 3.40 0.11
C THR A 179 16.57 3.40 0.51
N ILE A 180 16.28 3.86 1.74
CA ILE A 180 14.90 4.10 2.21
C ILE A 180 14.47 5.51 1.76
N ASN A 181 13.50 5.59 0.86
CA ASN A 181 12.79 6.82 0.57
C ASN A 181 11.73 7.05 1.67
N CYS A 182 11.81 8.15 2.39
CA CYS A 182 10.92 8.45 3.52
C CYS A 182 10.69 9.96 3.68
N TYR A 183 9.79 10.33 4.59
CA TYR A 183 9.44 11.73 4.90
C TYR A 183 10.18 12.22 6.14
N GLY A 184 10.45 13.52 6.23
CA GLY A 184 11.08 14.13 7.40
C GLY A 184 10.26 13.90 8.68
N GLY A 185 10.92 13.49 9.75
CA GLY A 185 10.30 13.18 11.05
C GLY A 185 9.54 11.85 11.11
N SER A 186 9.40 11.13 9.99
CA SER A 186 8.68 9.85 9.92
C SER A 186 9.33 8.73 10.74
N TYR A 187 8.57 7.66 11.01
CA TYR A 187 9.12 6.47 11.67
C TYR A 187 10.21 5.81 10.82
N ALA A 188 10.06 5.83 9.50
CA ALA A 188 11.05 5.29 8.56
C ALA A 188 12.39 6.04 8.62
N GLU A 189 12.37 7.38 8.73
CA GLU A 189 13.60 8.16 8.90
C GLU A 189 14.31 7.80 10.21
N LYS A 190 13.57 7.73 11.32
CA LYS A 190 14.10 7.35 12.64
C LYS A 190 14.70 5.94 12.61
N TYR A 191 13.99 4.99 12.00
CA TYR A 191 14.46 3.62 11.84
C TYR A 191 15.75 3.56 11.00
N ALA A 192 15.81 4.27 9.87
CA ALA A 192 16.99 4.29 9.01
C ALA A 192 18.23 4.81 9.75
N LYS A 193 18.08 5.93 10.47
CA LYS A 193 19.14 6.51 11.32
C LYS A 193 19.61 5.53 12.39
N ALA A 194 18.67 4.94 13.15
CA ALA A 194 18.98 4.03 14.24
C ALA A 194 19.71 2.75 13.78
N ASN A 195 19.47 2.31 12.53
CA ASN A 195 20.05 1.10 11.97
C ASN A 195 21.18 1.38 10.97
N GLY A 196 21.64 2.62 10.82
CA GLY A 196 22.72 2.97 9.88
C GLY A 196 22.39 2.65 8.40
N LEU A 197 21.12 2.71 8.02
CA LEU A 197 20.66 2.55 6.64
C LEU A 197 20.71 3.88 5.90
N LYS A 198 21.07 3.84 4.60
CA LYS A 198 20.95 5.00 3.73
C LYS A 198 19.47 5.35 3.54
N TYR A 199 19.15 6.63 3.62
CA TYR A 199 17.80 7.13 3.34
C TYR A 199 17.83 8.41 2.50
N LYS A 200 16.71 8.70 1.86
CA LYS A 200 16.47 9.92 1.08
C LYS A 200 15.13 10.52 1.52
N LEU A 201 15.15 11.80 1.88
CA LEU A 201 13.93 12.54 2.17
C LEU A 201 13.21 12.87 0.85
N ILE A 202 11.92 12.51 0.76
CA ILE A 202 11.09 12.71 -0.43
C ILE A 202 10.07 13.84 -0.26
N ASP A 203 10.07 14.50 0.90
CA ASP A 203 9.34 15.73 1.19
C ASP A 203 10.14 17.01 0.90
N GLU A 204 11.37 16.88 0.37
CA GLU A 204 12.11 18.00 -0.23
C GLU A 204 11.36 18.58 -1.45
N PRO A 205 11.57 19.86 -1.80
CA PRO A 205 10.70 20.63 -2.71
C PRO A 205 10.42 20.03 -4.11
N ASN A 206 11.09 18.94 -4.52
CA ASN A 206 11.04 18.36 -5.88
C ASN A 206 11.01 16.80 -5.93
N CYS A 207 10.30 16.06 -5.07
CA CYS A 207 10.21 14.58 -5.18
C CYS A 207 8.77 14.01 -5.28
N PRO A 208 8.52 12.93 -6.07
CA PRO A 208 7.25 12.68 -6.77
C PRO A 208 6.30 11.69 -6.10
N HIS A 209 6.08 11.79 -4.79
CA HIS A 209 4.95 11.15 -4.13
C HIS A 209 4.10 12.19 -3.39
N PRO A 210 2.77 12.03 -3.36
CA PRO A 210 1.88 13.05 -2.85
C PRO A 210 2.17 13.25 -1.36
N LYS A 211 2.68 14.43 -0.99
CA LYS A 211 2.47 14.93 0.37
C LYS A 211 0.96 14.84 0.60
N LYS A 212 0.53 14.12 1.63
CA LYS A 212 -0.89 14.06 2.02
C LYS A 212 -1.46 15.48 1.96
N MET A 213 -2.57 15.66 1.22
CA MET A 213 -3.16 16.98 1.07
C MET A 213 -3.86 17.36 2.38
N PHE A 214 -3.23 18.24 3.14
CA PHE A 214 -3.76 18.88 4.33
C PHE A 214 -4.56 20.10 3.93
N VAL A 215 -5.85 20.10 4.24
CA VAL A 215 -6.76 21.21 3.96
C VAL A 215 -7.00 21.99 5.26
N LYS A 216 -6.84 23.32 5.20
CA LYS A 216 -7.23 24.26 6.25
C LYS A 216 -8.36 25.13 5.75
N ALA A 217 -9.36 25.37 6.59
CA ALA A 217 -10.48 26.27 6.30
C ALA A 217 -10.50 27.44 7.30
N ALA A 218 -10.77 28.64 6.79
CA ALA A 218 -10.98 29.84 7.59
C ALA A 218 -12.24 30.58 7.10
N VAL A 219 -12.95 31.25 8.00
CA VAL A 219 -14.13 32.06 7.66
C VAL A 219 -13.72 33.53 7.54
N SER A 220 -14.25 34.21 6.52
CA SER A 220 -14.33 35.67 6.48
C SER A 220 -15.71 36.08 6.97
N GLU A 221 -15.77 36.72 8.14
CA GLU A 221 -17.03 37.18 8.75
C GLU A 221 -17.66 38.33 7.94
N GLU A 222 -16.84 39.23 7.39
CA GLU A 222 -17.30 40.37 6.57
C GLU A 222 -18.06 39.94 5.30
N TYR A 223 -17.64 38.83 4.67
CA TYR A 223 -18.18 38.38 3.38
C TYR A 223 -18.97 37.07 3.46
N HIS A 224 -19.06 36.46 4.65
CA HIS A 224 -19.60 35.11 4.87
C HIS A 224 -19.01 34.10 3.85
N GLN A 225 -17.69 34.09 3.72
CA GLN A 225 -16.95 33.23 2.79
C GLN A 225 -16.02 32.26 3.52
N ILE A 226 -15.77 31.12 2.91
CA ILE A 226 -14.79 30.13 3.38
C ILE A 226 -13.56 30.25 2.50
N ARG A 227 -12.41 30.44 3.12
CA ARG A 227 -11.10 30.34 2.47
C ARG A 227 -10.48 28.99 2.80
N LEU A 228 -10.27 28.18 1.78
CA LEU A 228 -9.53 26.93 1.83
C LEU A 228 -8.08 27.18 1.43
N ASN A 229 -7.14 26.60 2.16
CA ASN A 229 -5.73 26.53 1.79
C ASN A 229 -5.27 25.08 1.93
N TRP A 230 -4.44 24.60 1.01
CA TRP A 230 -3.83 23.29 1.09
C TRP A 230 -2.35 23.31 0.72
N ASN A 231 -1.62 22.24 1.01
CA ASN A 231 -0.29 22.03 0.49
C ASN A 231 -0.35 21.47 -0.94
N PRO A 232 0.58 21.86 -1.82
CA PRO A 232 0.63 21.35 -3.18
C PRO A 232 0.88 19.84 -3.20
N VAL A 233 0.22 19.17 -4.15
CA VAL A 233 0.37 17.75 -4.44
C VAL A 233 1.23 17.59 -5.70
N VAL A 234 2.19 16.66 -5.65
CA VAL A 234 3.13 16.44 -6.76
C VAL A 234 2.42 15.77 -7.94
N ASN A 235 2.74 16.21 -9.16
CA ASN A 235 2.08 15.79 -10.39
C ASN A 235 0.57 16.08 -10.42
N ALA A 236 0.09 17.03 -9.59
CA ALA A 236 -1.26 17.54 -9.73
C ALA A 236 -1.42 18.12 -11.14
N GLU A 237 -2.47 17.71 -11.83
CA GLU A 237 -2.92 18.34 -13.07
C GLU A 237 -3.86 19.50 -12.73
N LYS A 238 -4.77 19.26 -11.78
CA LYS A 238 -5.81 20.18 -11.32
C LYS A 238 -6.24 19.86 -9.89
N TYR A 239 -6.86 20.82 -9.24
CA TYR A 239 -7.66 20.61 -8.03
C TYR A 239 -9.14 20.88 -8.29
N GLY A 240 -9.97 20.27 -7.45
CA GLY A 240 -11.40 20.47 -7.41
C GLY A 240 -11.89 20.65 -5.99
N ILE A 241 -12.96 21.41 -5.82
CA ILE A 241 -13.61 21.64 -4.53
C ILE A 241 -14.99 21.02 -4.60
N ALA A 242 -15.30 20.17 -3.64
CA ALA A 242 -16.63 19.62 -3.45
C ALA A 242 -17.18 20.06 -2.08
N VAL A 243 -18.50 20.27 -2.03
CA VAL A 243 -19.24 20.58 -0.82
C VAL A 243 -20.30 19.51 -0.58
N TYR A 244 -20.50 19.11 0.67
CA TYR A 244 -21.56 18.19 1.03
C TYR A 244 -22.84 18.96 1.37
N LEU A 245 -23.89 18.74 0.58
CA LEU A 245 -25.17 19.44 0.72
C LEU A 245 -26.34 18.47 0.51
N ALA A 246 -27.27 18.43 1.48
CA ALA A 246 -28.49 17.63 1.40
C ALA A 246 -28.22 16.14 1.11
N GLY A 247 -27.30 15.54 1.85
CA GLY A 247 -26.99 14.11 1.76
C GLY A 247 -26.11 13.71 0.58
N LYS A 248 -25.55 14.67 -0.18
CA LYS A 248 -24.71 14.37 -1.34
C LYS A 248 -23.59 15.38 -1.54
N TRP A 249 -22.48 14.89 -2.08
CA TRP A 249 -21.37 15.72 -2.56
C TRP A 249 -21.77 16.43 -3.85
N ARG A 250 -21.42 17.72 -3.93
CA ARG A 250 -21.60 18.56 -5.12
C ARG A 250 -20.29 19.26 -5.42
N VAL A 251 -19.88 19.22 -6.69
CA VAL A 251 -18.67 19.91 -7.14
C VAL A 251 -18.97 21.40 -7.26
N TRP A 252 -18.18 22.23 -6.58
CA TRP A 252 -18.17 23.69 -6.78
C TRP A 252 -17.26 24.08 -7.94
N THR A 253 -16.09 23.45 -8.06
CA THR A 253 -15.17 23.65 -9.17
C THR A 253 -14.29 22.42 -9.35
N SER A 254 -13.83 22.17 -10.57
CA SER A 254 -12.88 21.11 -10.92
C SER A 254 -11.70 21.62 -11.75
N ASP A 255 -11.56 22.94 -11.85
CA ASP A 255 -10.66 23.61 -12.79
C ASP A 255 -9.63 24.51 -12.10
N ILE A 256 -9.32 24.23 -10.84
CA ILE A 256 -8.24 24.94 -10.14
C ILE A 256 -6.90 24.45 -10.71
N PRO A 257 -6.04 25.35 -11.22
CA PRO A 257 -4.72 24.98 -11.73
C PRO A 257 -3.82 24.32 -10.67
N ALA A 258 -2.89 23.47 -11.10
CA ALA A 258 -2.00 22.71 -10.23
C ALA A 258 -1.06 23.54 -9.34
N ASP A 259 -0.77 24.77 -9.75
CA ASP A 259 0.07 25.75 -9.04
C ASP A 259 -0.73 26.61 -8.04
N VAL A 260 -2.06 26.46 -7.99
CA VAL A 260 -2.94 27.19 -7.07
C VAL A 260 -3.36 26.29 -5.93
N THR A 261 -3.02 26.70 -4.70
CA THR A 261 -3.34 25.94 -3.47
C THR A 261 -4.27 26.67 -2.50
N VAL A 262 -5.05 27.60 -3.04
CA VAL A 262 -6.02 28.39 -2.29
C VAL A 262 -7.33 28.48 -3.08
N PHE A 263 -8.44 28.46 -2.36
CA PHE A 263 -9.78 28.67 -2.92
C PHE A 263 -10.62 29.50 -1.97
N THR A 264 -11.40 30.42 -2.51
CA THR A 264 -12.41 31.15 -1.74
C THR A 264 -13.78 30.77 -2.27
N SER A 265 -14.68 30.39 -1.36
CA SER A 265 -16.05 30.01 -1.72
C SER A 265 -16.81 31.15 -2.41
N PRO A 266 -17.93 30.87 -3.08
CA PRO A 266 -18.88 31.90 -3.48
C PRO A 266 -19.27 32.80 -2.30
N LYS A 267 -19.64 34.06 -2.59
CA LYS A 267 -20.09 35.05 -1.60
C LYS A 267 -21.44 34.63 -0.99
N ASN A 268 -21.72 35.16 0.20
CA ASN A 268 -23.02 35.04 0.89
C ASN A 268 -23.42 33.61 1.23
N LEU A 269 -22.48 32.81 1.77
CA LEU A 269 -22.88 31.56 2.41
C LEU A 269 -23.77 31.85 3.61
N THR A 270 -24.66 30.90 3.94
CA THR A 270 -25.70 31.11 4.95
C THR A 270 -25.08 31.18 6.35
N PRO A 271 -25.23 32.29 7.10
CA PRO A 271 -24.78 32.36 8.49
C PRO A 271 -25.44 31.30 9.36
N GLY A 272 -24.71 30.77 10.34
CA GLY A 272 -25.13 29.67 11.20
C GLY A 272 -25.14 28.29 10.52
N ARG A 273 -24.86 28.19 9.21
CA ARG A 273 -24.82 26.92 8.49
C ARG A 273 -23.44 26.30 8.53
N THR A 274 -23.40 25.00 8.81
CA THR A 274 -22.19 24.17 8.71
C THR A 274 -22.04 23.62 7.30
N TYR A 275 -20.83 23.73 6.77
CA TYR A 275 -20.43 23.21 5.47
C TYR A 275 -19.31 22.19 5.66
N GLN A 276 -19.45 21.04 5.02
CA GLN A 276 -18.37 20.07 4.87
C GLN A 276 -17.81 20.19 3.46
N LEU A 277 -16.49 20.37 3.36
CA LEU A 277 -15.78 20.70 2.14
C LEU A 277 -14.63 19.72 1.93
N ALA A 278 -14.48 19.25 0.71
CA ALA A 278 -13.39 18.39 0.29
C ALA A 278 -12.60 19.07 -0.82
N VAL A 279 -11.28 18.98 -0.75
CA VAL A 279 -10.39 19.30 -1.86
C VAL A 279 -10.02 17.97 -2.50
N ALA A 280 -10.22 17.84 -3.80
CA ALA A 280 -9.81 16.69 -4.60
C ALA A 280 -8.64 17.11 -5.50
N VAL A 281 -7.72 16.20 -5.74
CA VAL A 281 -6.60 16.38 -6.67
C VAL A 281 -6.76 15.44 -7.85
N LYS A 282 -6.40 15.90 -9.04
CA LYS A 282 -6.30 15.09 -10.24
C LYS A 282 -4.83 14.77 -10.53
N VAL A 283 -4.50 13.48 -10.60
CA VAL A 283 -3.15 12.99 -10.92
C VAL A 283 -3.28 11.88 -11.96
N ASN A 284 -2.48 11.93 -13.03
CA ASN A 284 -2.50 10.93 -14.11
C ASN A 284 -3.91 10.69 -14.70
N GLY A 285 -4.66 11.75 -14.96
CA GLY A 285 -6.00 11.69 -15.52
C GLY A 285 -7.11 11.30 -14.54
N LYS A 286 -6.80 10.90 -13.30
CA LYS A 286 -7.79 10.40 -12.31
C LYS A 286 -7.90 11.32 -11.10
N TRP A 287 -9.12 11.45 -10.57
CA TRP A 287 -9.41 12.19 -9.35
C TRP A 287 -9.26 11.29 -8.11
N ASP A 288 -8.55 11.77 -7.09
CA ASP A 288 -8.45 11.11 -5.79
C ASP A 288 -9.65 11.49 -4.88
N ILE A 289 -10.81 10.92 -5.20
CA ILE A 289 -12.08 11.23 -4.52
C ILE A 289 -12.11 10.63 -3.11
N ALA A 290 -11.57 9.42 -2.93
CA ALA A 290 -11.61 8.71 -1.66
C ALA A 290 -10.86 9.49 -0.57
N ASN A 291 -9.64 9.96 -0.87
CA ASN A 291 -8.89 10.78 0.09
C ASN A 291 -9.48 12.17 0.26
N ALA A 292 -10.07 12.75 -0.79
CA ALA A 292 -10.75 14.04 -0.68
C ALA A 292 -11.90 14.00 0.34
N ILE A 293 -12.74 12.97 0.28
CA ILE A 293 -13.87 12.78 1.21
C ILE A 293 -13.35 12.46 2.62
N LYS A 294 -12.34 11.59 2.73
CA LYS A 294 -11.73 11.21 4.02
C LYS A 294 -11.11 12.40 4.75
N ASN A 295 -10.52 13.35 4.02
CA ASN A 295 -9.87 14.54 4.55
C ASN A 295 -10.78 15.78 4.52
N ALA A 296 -12.10 15.60 4.37
CA ALA A 296 -13.02 16.71 4.31
C ALA A 296 -12.99 17.54 5.61
N VAL A 297 -12.99 18.86 5.44
CA VAL A 297 -13.02 19.81 6.55
C VAL A 297 -14.44 20.27 6.79
N THR A 298 -14.79 20.47 8.06
CA THR A 298 -16.11 20.97 8.46
C THR A 298 -15.94 22.36 9.07
N ILE A 299 -16.72 23.33 8.59
CA ILE A 299 -16.65 24.71 9.06
C ILE A 299 -18.04 25.34 9.08
N THR A 300 -18.31 26.13 10.12
CA THR A 300 -19.57 26.85 10.29
C THR A 300 -19.36 28.32 9.97
N ILE A 301 -20.20 28.89 9.11
CA ILE A 301 -20.25 30.34 8.91
C ILE A 301 -20.82 30.96 10.17
N LYS A 302 -20.05 31.84 10.80
CA LYS A 302 -20.51 32.63 11.94
C LYS A 302 -21.42 33.76 11.48
#